data_AF-A0A954F122-F1
#
_entry.id   AF-A0A954F122-F1
#
_cell.length_a   1.000
_cell.length_b   1.000
_cell.length_c   1.000
_cell.angle_alpha   90.00
_cell.angle_beta   90.00
_cell.angle_gamma   90.00
#
_symmetry.space_group_name_H-M   'P 1'
#
loop_
_entity.id
_entity.type
_entity.pdbx_description
1 polymer ?
#
loop_
_entity_poly.entity_id
_entity_poly.type
_entity_poly.pdbx_seq_one_letter_code
_entity_poly.pdbx_strand_id
1 'polypeptide(L)'
;DRLVLVRSPTQVVAAEIIDFKTDAIDDHPEMVEHRTQAYAPQLNAYREAVSDLFSLPFSGVSAKLAFLSVGRTVEVPLTSA
;
A
#
# COMPACT_ATOMS: atom_id res chain seq x y z
N ASP A 1 3.12 5.72 0.27
CA ASP A 1 3.13 4.35 0.84
C ASP A 1 3.30 4.35 2.34
N ARG A 2 2.82 3.30 3.00
CA ARG A 2 2.91 3.07 4.45
C ARG A 2 3.38 1.64 4.71
N LEU A 3 4.37 1.50 5.59
CA LEU A 3 4.75 0.21 6.19
C LEU A 3 4.22 0.15 7.63
N VAL A 4 3.44 -0.89 7.93
CA VAL A 4 2.93 -1.20 9.27
C VAL A 4 3.72 -2.40 9.78
N LEU A 5 4.23 -2.31 11.02
CA LEU A 5 5.02 -3.37 11.63
C LEU A 5 4.28 -3.94 12.84
N VAL A 6 4.08 -5.26 12.85
CA VAL A 6 3.61 -5.98 14.04
C VAL A 6 4.83 -6.41 14.81
N ARG A 7 4.88 -6.05 16.10
CA ARG A 7 6.05 -6.26 16.95
C ARG A 7 5.71 -7.10 18.17
N SER A 8 6.59 -8.02 18.50
CA SER A 8 6.75 -8.50 19.87
C SER A 8 7.62 -7.51 20.65
N PRO A 9 7.83 -7.69 21.97
CA PRO A 9 8.72 -6.83 22.74
C PRO A 9 10.16 -6.76 22.21
N THR A 10 10.61 -7.78 21.48
CA THR A 10 12.02 -7.93 21.09
C THR A 10 12.25 -7.91 19.58
N GLN A 11 11.22 -8.12 18.75
CA GLN A 11 11.39 -8.20 17.29
C GLN A 11 10.12 -7.84 16.52
N VAL A 12 10.28 -7.60 15.22
CA VAL A 12 9.16 -7.57 14.27
C VAL A 12 8.76 -9.01 13.97
N VAL A 13 7.45 -9.29 14.00
CA VAL A 13 6.89 -10.64 13.75
C VAL A 13 6.04 -10.72 12.48
N ALA A 14 5.58 -9.57 11.97
CA ALA A 14 4.92 -9.46 10.69
C ALA A 14 4.98 -8.01 10.19
N ALA A 15 4.72 -7.81 8.90
CA ALA A 15 4.63 -6.50 8.30
C ALA A 15 3.47 -6.41 7.30
N GLU A 16 2.93 -5.21 7.11
CA GLU A 16 1.93 -4.91 6.09
C GLU A 16 2.34 -3.66 5.31
N ILE A 17 2.40 -3.78 4.00
CA ILE A 17 2.61 -2.67 3.08
C ILE A 17 1.25 -2.19 2.59
N ILE A 18 0.98 -0.89 2.72
CA ILE A 18 -0.19 -0.22 2.16
C ILE A 18 0.31 0.83 1.18
N ASP A 19 0.05 0.61 -0.09
CA ASP A 19 0.37 1.54 -1.17
C ASP A 19 -0.91 2.30 -1.56
N PHE A 20 -0.83 3.63 -1.54
CA PHE A 20 -1.97 4.50 -1.81
C PHE A 20 -1.93 4.95 -3.25
N LYS A 21 -2.96 4.61 -4.01
CA LYS A 21 -3.09 4.99 -5.42
C LYS A 21 -4.15 6.08 -5.56
N THR A 22 -3.78 7.16 -6.25
CA THR A 22 -4.66 8.28 -6.59
C THR A 22 -5.19 8.19 -8.01
N ASP A 23 -4.83 7.13 -8.76
CA ASP A 23 -5.35 6.89 -10.09
C ASP A 23 -6.88 6.88 -10.06
N ALA A 24 -7.49 7.52 -11.06
CA ALA A 24 -8.91 7.36 -11.31
C ALA A 24 -9.13 5.92 -11.75
N ILE A 25 -9.78 5.15 -10.89
CA ILE A 25 -10.29 3.82 -11.21
C ILE A 25 -11.78 3.80 -10.91
N ASP A 26 -12.55 3.22 -11.81
CA ASP A 26 -13.94 2.86 -11.51
C ASP A 26 -13.93 1.60 -10.63
N ASP A 27 -14.87 1.49 -9.69
CA ASP A 27 -15.02 0.33 -8.79
C ASP A 27 -15.58 -0.92 -9.51
N HIS A 28 -15.34 -1.02 -10.81
CA HIS A 28 -15.67 -2.23 -11.58
C HIS A 28 -14.63 -3.31 -11.26
N PRO A 29 -15.06 -4.52 -10.86
CA PRO A 29 -14.14 -5.57 -10.41
C PRO A 29 -13.00 -5.88 -11.39
N GLU A 30 -13.29 -5.94 -12.69
CA GLU A 30 -12.28 -6.21 -13.73
C GLU A 30 -11.21 -5.11 -13.82
N MET A 31 -11.60 -3.85 -13.64
CA MET A 31 -10.66 -2.72 -13.65
C MET A 31 -9.76 -2.75 -12.40
N VAL A 32 -10.35 -3.02 -11.23
CA VAL A 32 -9.62 -3.17 -9.97
C VAL A 32 -8.63 -4.32 -10.07
N GLU A 33 -9.03 -5.46 -10.63
CA GLU A 33 -8.16 -6.61 -10.83
C GLU A 33 -7.01 -6.29 -11.79
N HIS A 34 -7.30 -5.72 -12.96
CA HIS A 34 -6.28 -5.34 -13.94
C HIS A 34 -5.25 -4.36 -13.35
N ARG A 35 -5.70 -3.36 -12.60
CA ARG A 35 -4.80 -2.41 -11.91
C ARG A 35 -3.99 -3.09 -10.81
N THR A 36 -4.61 -4.00 -10.06
CA THR A 36 -3.91 -4.79 -9.04
C THR A 36 -2.79 -5.61 -9.66
N GLN A 37 -3.04 -6.29 -10.77
CA GLN A 37 -2.04 -7.06 -11.50
C GLN A 37 -0.89 -6.17 -12.01
N ALA A 38 -1.19 -4.96 -12.50
CA ALA A 38 -0.18 -4.01 -12.95
C ALA A 38 0.77 -3.54 -11.82
N TYR A 39 0.27 -3.39 -10.59
CA TYR A 39 1.06 -2.96 -9.44
C TYR A 39 1.76 -4.11 -8.69
N ALA A 40 1.34 -5.36 -8.91
CA ALA A 40 1.84 -6.52 -8.19
C ALA A 40 3.37 -6.71 -8.25
N PRO A 41 4.07 -6.54 -9.40
CA PRO A 41 5.53 -6.71 -9.46
C PRO A 41 6.29 -5.76 -8.52
N GLN A 42 5.87 -4.49 -8.47
CA GLN A 42 6.47 -3.48 -7.59
C GLN A 42 6.23 -3.83 -6.11
N LEU A 43 5.00 -4.23 -5.76
CA LEU A 43 4.68 -4.60 -4.38
C LEU A 43 5.40 -5.87 -3.93
N ASN A 44 5.62 -6.83 -4.83
CA ASN A 44 6.42 -8.01 -4.53
C ASN A 44 7.89 -7.65 -4.25
N ALA A 45 8.47 -6.73 -5.01
CA ALA A 45 9.82 -6.23 -4.73
C ALA A 45 9.90 -5.54 -3.35
N TYR A 46 8.87 -4.79 -2.96
CA TYR A 46 8.81 -4.22 -1.61
C TYR A 46 8.67 -5.29 -0.53
N ARG A 47 7.89 -6.35 -0.78
CA ARG A 47 7.77 -7.47 0.15
C ARG A 47 9.11 -8.19 0.35
N GLU A 48 9.85 -8.44 -0.73
CA GLU A 48 11.21 -9.01 -0.66
C GLU A 48 12.14 -8.13 0.19
N ALA A 49 12.19 -6.83 -0.09
CA ALA A 49 13.03 -5.90 0.66
C ALA A 49 12.65 -5.83 2.16
N VAL A 50 11.35 -5.83 2.48
CA VAL A 50 10.86 -5.82 3.87
C VAL A 50 11.14 -7.15 4.58
N SER A 51 10.99 -8.27 3.86
CA SER A 51 11.36 -9.59 4.36
C SER A 51 12.83 -9.64 4.78
N ASP A 52 13.73 -9.14 3.93
CA ASP A 52 15.16 -9.10 4.21
C ASP A 52 15.48 -8.16 5.39
N LEU A 53 14.90 -6.94 5.37
CA LEU A 53 15.19 -5.91 6.37
C LEU A 53 14.80 -6.33 7.80
N PHE A 54 13.72 -7.10 7.94
CA PHE A 54 13.21 -7.53 9.25
C PHE A 54 13.37 -9.03 9.51
N SER A 55 14.07 -9.75 8.62
CA SER A 55 14.25 -11.20 8.70
C SER A 55 12.91 -11.96 8.85
N LEU A 56 11.91 -11.54 8.07
CA LEU A 56 10.58 -12.14 8.05
C LEU A 56 10.47 -13.13 6.88
N PRO A 57 9.79 -14.28 7.05
CA PRO A 57 9.41 -15.09 5.89
C PRO A 57 8.54 -14.26 4.94
N PHE A 58 8.64 -14.50 3.63
CA PHE A 58 7.87 -13.75 2.63
C PHE A 58 6.36 -13.79 2.87
N SER A 59 5.84 -14.89 3.44
CA SER A 59 4.45 -15.04 3.84
C SER A 59 4.06 -14.17 5.06
N GLY A 60 5.04 -13.70 5.85
CA GLY A 60 4.86 -12.81 7.00
C GLY A 60 4.81 -11.32 6.65
N VAL A 61 4.95 -10.97 5.38
CA VAL A 61 4.76 -9.61 4.87
C VAL A 61 3.50 -9.60 4.02
N SER A 62 2.50 -8.78 4.31
CA SER A 62 1.33 -8.58 3.42
C SER A 62 1.49 -7.30 2.59
N ALA A 63 0.74 -7.19 1.49
CA ALA A 63 0.66 -5.97 0.71
C ALA A 63 -0.79 -5.70 0.31
N LYS A 64 -1.19 -4.42 0.36
CA LYS A 64 -2.51 -3.92 0.00
C LYS A 64 -2.37 -2.68 -0.86
N LEU A 65 -3.26 -2.56 -1.85
CA LEU A 65 -3.48 -1.33 -2.59
C LEU A 65 -4.69 -0.62 -2.00
N ALA A 66 -4.54 0.66 -1.68
CA ALA A 66 -5.62 1.54 -1.26
C ALA A 66 -5.88 2.54 -2.38
N PHE A 67 -6.89 2.27 -3.22
CA PHE A 67 -7.34 3.18 -4.26
C PHE A 67 -8.24 4.27 -3.63
N LEU A 68 -7.77 5.52 -3.65
CA LEU A 68 -8.37 6.62 -2.86
C LEU A 68 -9.20 7.61 -3.68
N SER A 69 -9.25 7.49 -5.00
CA SER A 69 -9.78 8.54 -5.87
C SER A 69 -11.21 8.98 -5.51
N VAL A 70 -11.37 10.27 -5.21
CA VAL A 70 -12.67 10.98 -5.14
C VAL A 70 -13.07 11.50 -6.53
N GLY A 71 -12.18 11.41 -7.53
CA GLY A 71 -12.41 11.85 -8.91
C GLY A 71 -12.53 13.37 -9.09
N ARG A 72 -12.07 14.20 -8.14
CA ARG A 72 -12.19 15.67 -8.24
C ARG A 72 -11.03 16.42 -7.58
N THR A 73 -10.71 17.57 -8.14
CA THR A 73 -9.90 18.61 -7.48
C THR A 73 -10.83 19.55 -6.71
N VAL A 74 -10.38 20.05 -5.55
CA VAL A 74 -11.07 21.09 -4.78
C VAL A 74 -10.08 22.20 -4.46
N GLU A 75 -10.56 23.43 -4.42
CA GLU A 75 -9.74 24.56 -3.97
C GLU A 75 -9.55 24.49 -2.45
N VAL A 76 -8.33 24.77 -1.99
CA VAL A 76 -8.02 24.88 -0.56
C VAL A 76 -8.45 26.27 -0.08
N PRO A 77 -9.30 26.38 0.96
CA PRO A 77 -9.68 27.68 1.51
C PRO A 77 -8.45 28.43 2.02
N LEU A 78 -8.37 29.72 1.70
CA LEU A 78 -7.38 30.61 2.32
C LEU A 78 -7.74 30.80 3.79
N THR A 79 -6.95 30.21 4.70
CA THR A 79 -7.06 30.52 6.13
C THR A 79 -6.24 31.77 6.40
N SER A 80 -6.91 32.89 6.65
CA SER A 80 -6.24 34.10 7.17
C SER A 80 -5.66 33.81 8.56
N ALA A 81 -4.39 34.19 8.77
CA ALA A 81 -3.73 34.16 10.08
C ALA A 81 -4.30 35.21 11.04
#